data_AF-H3G5L1-F1
#
_entry.id   AF-H3G5L1-F1
#
_cell.length_a   1.000
_cell.length_b   1.000
_cell.length_c   1.000
_cell.angle_alpha   90.00
_cell.angle_beta   90.00
_cell.angle_gamma   90.00
#
_symmetry.space_group_name_H-M   'P 1'
#
loop_
_entity.id
_entity.type
_entity.pdbx_description
1 polymer ?
#
loop_
_entity_poly.entity_id
_entity_poly.type
_entity_poly.pdbx_seq_one_letter_code
_entity_poly.pdbx_strand_id
1 'polypeptide(L)'
;LLEQFLHDGINDRTDRYGGSVENRARIVFEALDAMLEVIDSSRLGIRFSPHSLSFRQRDSNPVTTYQHVLQKLSSYGLAYVHLIELRGFFLHESPHAPKGSMVHLFRPLYDGTLITASDYDRSSAIKTLEDREADLVAFWPLLHLEPGPRETLEAGCVTQLVQAQHLLPPGRCGV
;
A
#
# COMPACT_ATOMS: atom_id res chain seq x y z
N LEU A 1 0.28 5.46 -12.12
CA LEU A 1 1.49 6.02 -12.75
C LEU A 1 2.76 5.54 -12.06
N LEU A 2 3.03 5.93 -10.81
CA LEU A 2 4.29 5.57 -10.13
C LEU A 2 4.56 4.06 -10.08
N GLU A 3 3.57 3.24 -9.74
CA GLU A 3 3.71 1.77 -9.78
C GLU A 3 3.86 1.20 -11.20
N GLN A 4 3.40 1.90 -12.24
CA GLN A 4 3.65 1.47 -13.62
C GLN A 4 5.13 1.59 -13.98
N PHE A 5 5.84 2.57 -13.41
CA PHE A 5 7.29 2.68 -13.56
C PHE A 5 8.02 1.61 -12.76
N LEU A 6 7.55 1.27 -11.56
CA LEU A 6 8.17 0.24 -10.71
C LEU A 6 8.13 -1.15 -11.32
N HIS A 7 7.09 -1.50 -12.06
CA HIS A 7 6.84 -2.86 -12.51
C HIS A 7 7.43 -3.11 -13.91
N ASP A 8 8.35 -4.07 -14.02
CA ASP A 8 9.02 -4.42 -15.28
C ASP A 8 8.13 -5.09 -16.34
N GLY A 9 6.96 -5.60 -15.97
CA GLY A 9 5.95 -6.07 -16.91
C GLY A 9 5.20 -4.94 -17.63
N ILE A 10 5.39 -3.69 -17.22
CA ILE A 10 4.82 -2.48 -17.86
C ILE A 10 5.92 -1.54 -18.34
N ASN A 11 6.95 -1.33 -17.53
CA ASN A 11 8.05 -0.43 -17.85
C ASN A 11 9.13 -1.16 -18.66
N ASP A 12 9.01 -1.10 -19.98
CA ASP A 12 9.96 -1.63 -20.97
C ASP A 12 10.99 -0.58 -21.44
N ARG A 13 11.12 0.53 -20.71
CA ARG A 13 12.01 1.63 -21.10
C ARG A 13 13.49 1.22 -21.02
N THR A 14 14.29 1.79 -21.90
CA THR A 14 15.75 1.59 -21.97
C THR A 14 16.55 2.81 -21.55
N ASP A 15 15.87 3.87 -21.11
CA ASP A 15 16.50 5.10 -20.62
C ASP A 15 16.74 5.06 -19.10
N ARG A 16 17.07 6.22 -18.50
CA ARG A 16 17.36 6.33 -17.07
C ARG A 16 16.17 6.00 -16.14
N TYR A 17 14.99 5.75 -16.68
CA TYR A 17 13.78 5.42 -15.92
C TYR A 17 13.31 3.96 -16.12
N GLY A 18 14.07 3.12 -16.82
CA GLY A 18 13.75 1.71 -17.03
C GLY A 18 14.95 0.77 -16.86
N GLY A 19 14.71 -0.53 -17.05
CA GLY A 19 15.71 -1.57 -16.82
C GLY A 19 15.84 -1.91 -15.33
N SER A 20 16.91 -1.44 -14.67
CA SER A 20 17.21 -1.80 -13.28
C SER A 20 16.15 -1.28 -12.29
N VAL A 21 16.05 -1.91 -11.11
CA VAL A 21 15.10 -1.50 -10.07
C VAL A 21 15.33 -0.04 -9.64
N GLU A 22 16.57 0.40 -9.58
CA GLU A 22 16.95 1.79 -9.24
C GLU A 22 16.42 2.79 -10.27
N ASN A 23 16.52 2.47 -11.56
CA ASN A 23 16.00 3.32 -12.63
C ASN A 23 14.47 3.34 -12.63
N ARG A 24 13.83 2.18 -12.45
CA ARG A 24 12.38 2.06 -12.36
C ARG A 24 11.81 2.84 -11.17
N ALA A 25 12.49 2.79 -10.02
CA ALA A 25 12.11 3.53 -8.82
C ALA A 25 12.48 5.02 -8.84
N ARG A 26 13.30 5.46 -9.81
CA ARG A 26 13.80 6.85 -9.88
C ARG A 26 12.67 7.87 -9.83
N ILE A 27 11.60 7.68 -10.59
CA ILE A 27 10.49 8.63 -10.66
C ILE A 27 9.74 8.77 -9.32
N VAL A 28 9.70 7.69 -8.52
CA VAL A 28 9.09 7.72 -7.17
C VAL A 28 9.87 8.68 -6.28
N PHE A 29 11.20 8.57 -6.30
CA PHE A 29 12.06 9.39 -5.46
C PHE A 29 12.17 10.83 -5.98
N GLU A 30 12.25 11.06 -7.29
CA GLU A 30 12.20 12.42 -7.86
C GLU A 30 10.87 13.13 -7.50
N ALA A 31 9.75 12.39 -7.50
CA ALA A 31 8.47 12.94 -7.07
C ALA A 31 8.44 13.23 -5.56
N LEU A 32 8.99 12.33 -4.72
CA LEU A 32 9.08 12.57 -3.28
C LEU A 32 9.97 13.77 -2.96
N ASP A 33 11.15 13.87 -3.58
CA ASP A 33 12.08 14.98 -3.38
C ASP A 33 11.40 16.32 -3.73
N ALA A 34 10.70 16.39 -4.88
CA ALA A 34 9.95 17.58 -5.28
C ALA A 34 8.81 17.94 -4.32
N MET A 35 8.11 16.94 -3.75
CA MET A 35 7.07 17.18 -2.74
C MET A 35 7.65 17.69 -1.42
N LEU A 36 8.86 17.26 -1.06
CA LEU A 36 9.54 17.65 0.17
C LEU A 36 10.11 19.07 0.12
N GLU A 37 10.23 19.67 -1.06
CA GLU A 37 10.54 21.10 -1.19
C GLU A 37 9.41 22.01 -0.66
N VAL A 38 8.18 21.48 -0.59
CA VAL A 38 6.97 22.26 -0.27
C VAL A 38 6.18 21.73 0.92
N ILE A 39 6.40 20.48 1.35
CA ILE A 39 5.71 19.84 2.47
C ILE A 39 6.74 19.16 3.38
N ASP A 40 6.60 19.32 4.69
CA ASP A 40 7.40 18.61 5.68
C ASP A 40 7.22 17.09 5.56
N SER A 41 8.30 16.31 5.69
CA SER A 41 8.25 14.86 5.55
C SER A 41 7.27 14.20 6.52
N SER A 42 7.09 14.76 7.72
CA SER A 42 6.16 14.27 8.73
C SER A 42 4.68 14.41 8.34
N ARG A 43 4.38 15.07 7.21
CA ARG A 43 3.04 15.24 6.65
C ARG A 43 2.85 14.53 5.31
N LEU A 44 3.90 13.89 4.79
CA LEU A 44 3.88 13.19 3.52
C LEU A 44 3.83 11.68 3.74
N GLY A 45 2.83 11.03 3.15
CA GLY A 45 2.73 9.57 3.12
C GLY A 45 2.75 9.04 1.69
N ILE A 46 3.16 7.79 1.51
CA ILE A 46 3.16 7.11 0.22
C ILE A 46 2.46 5.76 0.32
N ARG A 47 1.77 5.35 -0.75
CA ARG A 47 1.00 4.10 -0.80
C ARG A 47 1.45 3.22 -1.95
N PHE A 48 1.59 1.92 -1.67
CA PHE A 48 1.96 0.90 -2.65
C PHE A 48 1.10 -0.35 -2.52
N SER A 49 1.13 -1.18 -3.55
CA SER A 49 0.43 -2.46 -3.63
C SER A 49 1.38 -3.55 -4.17
N PRO A 50 2.33 -4.02 -3.33
CA PRO A 50 3.48 -4.81 -3.81
C PRO A 50 3.17 -6.08 -4.59
N HIS A 51 2.03 -6.69 -4.27
CA HIS A 51 1.58 -7.93 -4.88
C HIS A 51 0.31 -7.77 -5.71
N SER A 52 -0.08 -6.53 -6.01
CA SER A 52 -1.27 -6.27 -6.82
C SER A 52 -1.11 -6.86 -8.22
N LEU A 53 -2.13 -7.62 -8.64
CA LEU A 53 -2.28 -8.12 -10.01
C LEU A 53 -3.31 -7.32 -10.81
N SER A 54 -3.91 -6.31 -10.17
CA SER A 54 -4.91 -5.45 -10.79
C SER A 54 -4.32 -4.73 -12.00
N PHE A 55 -5.19 -4.44 -12.98
CA PHE A 55 -4.81 -3.71 -14.20
C PHE A 55 -3.64 -4.33 -14.98
N ARG A 56 -3.44 -5.65 -14.86
CA ARG A 56 -2.33 -6.39 -15.49
C ARG A 56 -0.94 -5.91 -15.06
N GLN A 57 -0.85 -5.25 -13.91
CA GLN A 57 0.43 -4.93 -13.31
C GLN A 57 1.13 -6.24 -12.91
N ARG A 58 2.35 -6.43 -13.43
CA ARG A 58 3.19 -7.58 -13.12
C ARG A 58 4.62 -7.08 -12.95
N ASP A 59 5.25 -7.48 -11.85
CA ASP A 59 6.69 -7.34 -11.63
C ASP A 59 7.28 -8.74 -11.56
N SER A 60 8.43 -8.96 -12.21
CA SER A 60 9.07 -10.27 -12.22
C SER A 60 9.60 -10.68 -10.83
N ASN A 61 9.91 -9.71 -9.97
CA ASN A 61 10.41 -9.96 -8.61
C ASN A 61 9.97 -8.84 -7.65
N PRO A 62 8.68 -8.81 -7.25
CA PRO A 62 8.13 -7.73 -6.44
C PRO A 62 8.83 -7.61 -5.08
N VAL A 63 9.28 -8.72 -4.49
CA VAL A 63 10.02 -8.67 -3.22
C VAL A 63 11.30 -7.84 -3.36
N THR A 64 12.08 -8.05 -4.43
CA THR A 64 13.32 -7.28 -4.66
C THR A 64 13.02 -5.83 -4.99
N THR A 65 12.01 -5.58 -5.82
CA THR A 65 11.56 -4.23 -6.19
C THR A 65 11.16 -3.41 -4.96
N TYR A 66 10.30 -3.97 -4.11
CA TYR A 66 9.82 -3.28 -2.91
C TYR A 66 10.84 -3.28 -1.77
N GLN A 67 11.77 -4.24 -1.71
CA GLN A 67 12.91 -4.15 -0.81
C GLN A 67 13.75 -2.91 -1.09
N HIS A 68 14.11 -2.67 -2.35
CA HIS A 68 14.86 -1.47 -2.73
C HIS A 68 14.11 -0.18 -2.36
N VAL A 69 12.81 -0.13 -2.68
CA VAL A 69 11.98 1.05 -2.43
C VAL A 69 11.84 1.33 -0.93
N LEU A 70 11.48 0.34 -0.12
CA LEU A 70 11.22 0.51 1.30
C LEU A 70 12.49 0.85 2.09
N GLN A 71 13.60 0.17 1.79
CA GLN A 71 14.89 0.46 2.43
C GLN A 71 15.31 1.91 2.17
N LYS A 72 15.12 2.40 0.95
CA LYS A 72 15.42 3.79 0.62
C LYS A 72 14.44 4.76 1.27
N LEU A 73 13.15 4.41 1.40
CA LEU A 73 12.16 5.26 2.09
C LEU A 73 12.44 5.44 3.58
N SER A 74 13.13 4.51 4.25
CA SER A 74 13.51 4.67 5.66
C SER A 74 14.30 5.95 5.93
N SER A 75 15.09 6.43 4.97
CA SER A 75 15.87 7.67 5.15
C SER A 75 15.06 8.95 4.94
N TYR A 76 13.81 8.87 4.47
CA TYR A 76 13.00 10.04 4.13
C TYR A 76 12.22 10.63 5.32
N GLY A 77 12.09 9.90 6.44
CA GLY A 77 11.35 10.39 7.60
C GLY A 77 9.89 10.73 7.28
N LEU A 78 9.26 9.95 6.39
CA LEU A 78 7.86 10.16 5.98
C LEU A 78 6.88 9.95 7.14
N ALA A 79 5.71 10.59 7.03
CA ALA A 79 4.60 10.41 7.96
C ALA A 79 4.20 8.94 8.07
N TYR A 80 4.09 8.25 6.93
CA TYR A 80 3.81 6.82 6.86
C TYR A 80 4.10 6.23 5.48
N VAL A 81 4.30 4.92 5.44
CA VAL A 81 4.13 4.09 4.23
C VAL A 81 2.88 3.25 4.38
N HIS A 82 2.04 3.20 3.36
CA HIS A 82 0.80 2.43 3.33
C HIS A 82 0.89 1.30 2.31
N LEU A 83 0.87 0.04 2.77
CA LEU A 83 0.93 -1.15 1.93
C LEU A 83 -0.43 -1.79 1.78
N ILE A 84 -0.80 -2.09 0.53
CA ILE A 84 -1.96 -2.90 0.19
C ILE A 84 -1.52 -4.34 0.00
N GLU A 85 -2.07 -5.22 0.83
CA GLU A 85 -1.77 -6.64 0.80
C GLU A 85 -2.64 -7.38 -0.22
N LEU A 86 -2.13 -8.51 -0.70
CA LEU A 86 -2.88 -9.43 -1.53
C LEU A 86 -3.66 -10.40 -0.62
N ARG A 87 -4.84 -9.97 -0.15
CA ARG A 87 -5.72 -10.72 0.75
C ARG A 87 -7.15 -10.76 0.21
N GLY A 88 -7.94 -11.70 0.72
CA GLY A 88 -9.38 -11.73 0.47
C GLY A 88 -9.74 -11.78 -1.01
N PHE A 89 -10.61 -10.85 -1.42
CA PHE A 89 -11.04 -10.65 -2.81
C PHE A 89 -9.86 -10.60 -3.81
N PHE A 90 -8.73 -10.03 -3.43
CA PHE A 90 -7.58 -9.89 -4.34
C PHE A 90 -6.80 -11.20 -4.54
N LEU A 91 -7.02 -12.23 -3.72
CA LEU A 91 -6.41 -13.55 -3.91
C LEU A 91 -6.97 -14.31 -5.12
N HIS A 92 -8.17 -13.97 -5.60
CA HIS A 92 -8.77 -14.63 -6.78
C HIS A 92 -7.89 -14.49 -8.03
N GLU A 93 -7.08 -13.43 -8.10
CA GLU A 93 -6.17 -13.18 -9.22
C GLU A 93 -4.84 -13.93 -9.06
N SER A 94 -4.54 -14.50 -7.88
CA SER A 94 -3.26 -15.17 -7.57
C SER A 94 -3.42 -16.46 -6.74
N PRO A 95 -3.70 -17.61 -7.37
CA PRO A 95 -3.88 -18.89 -6.68
C PRO A 95 -2.64 -19.36 -5.90
N HIS A 96 -1.47 -18.82 -6.23
CA HIS A 96 -0.17 -19.20 -5.64
C HIS A 96 0.37 -18.13 -4.69
N ALA A 97 -0.40 -17.08 -4.38
CA ALA A 97 0.00 -16.10 -3.39
C ALA A 97 0.22 -16.76 -2.02
N PRO A 98 1.23 -16.32 -1.25
CA PRO A 98 1.38 -16.73 0.13
C PRO A 98 0.08 -16.49 0.91
N LYS A 99 -0.36 -17.50 1.67
CA LYS A 99 -1.54 -17.37 2.52
C LYS A 99 -1.19 -16.54 3.75
N GLY A 100 -1.99 -15.53 4.06
CA GLY A 100 -1.87 -14.72 5.27
C GLY A 100 -1.36 -13.30 5.01
N SER A 101 -1.05 -12.60 6.11
CA SER A 101 -0.39 -11.29 6.09
C SER A 101 0.97 -11.42 5.41
N MET A 102 1.27 -10.54 4.47
CA MET A 102 2.56 -10.39 3.83
C MET A 102 3.32 -9.16 4.32
N VAL A 103 2.68 -8.30 5.11
CA VAL A 103 3.30 -7.09 5.66
C VAL A 103 4.54 -7.41 6.51
N HIS A 104 4.61 -8.59 7.14
CA HIS A 104 5.78 -9.07 7.88
C HIS A 104 7.06 -9.15 7.03
N LEU A 105 6.96 -9.34 5.71
CA LEU A 105 8.11 -9.34 4.80
C LEU A 105 8.69 -7.93 4.62
N PHE A 106 7.85 -6.91 4.75
CA PHE A 106 8.18 -5.53 4.47
C PHE A 106 8.49 -4.73 5.73
N ARG A 107 7.92 -5.11 6.88
CA ARG A 107 8.16 -4.45 8.18
C ARG A 107 9.64 -4.28 8.54
N PRO A 108 10.55 -5.28 8.33
CA PRO A 108 11.97 -5.10 8.63
C PRO A 108 12.70 -4.17 7.67
N LEU A 109 12.07 -3.77 6.56
CA LEU A 109 12.69 -2.96 5.51
C LEU A 109 12.37 -1.48 5.65
N TYR A 110 11.40 -1.12 6.50
CA TYR A 110 10.97 0.25 6.73
C TYR A 110 10.93 0.56 8.22
N ASP A 111 11.58 1.64 8.65
CA ASP A 111 11.70 1.99 10.09
C ASP A 111 10.59 2.93 10.58
N GLY A 112 9.86 3.57 9.65
CA GLY A 112 8.81 4.54 9.99
C GLY A 112 7.44 3.91 10.28
N THR A 113 6.40 4.75 10.29
CA THR A 113 5.02 4.29 10.52
C THR A 113 4.50 3.50 9.32
N LEU A 114 4.14 2.23 9.51
CA LEU A 114 3.62 1.36 8.47
C LEU A 114 2.11 1.15 8.66
N ILE A 115 1.35 1.51 7.63
CA ILE A 115 -0.08 1.22 7.51
C ILE A 115 -0.26 0.02 6.60
N THR A 116 -1.04 -0.96 7.01
CA THR A 116 -1.44 -2.08 6.16
C THR A 116 -2.94 -2.06 5.89
N ALA A 117 -3.36 -2.49 4.71
CA ALA A 117 -4.76 -2.69 4.39
C ALA A 117 -4.92 -3.80 3.37
N SER A 118 -6.03 -4.54 3.49
CA SER A 118 -6.65 -5.45 2.50
C SER A 118 -7.44 -6.51 3.26
N ASP A 119 -8.77 -6.47 3.15
CA ASP A 119 -9.69 -7.47 3.70
C ASP A 119 -9.38 -7.91 5.15
N TYR A 120 -9.06 -6.95 6.00
CA TYR A 120 -8.89 -7.18 7.43
C TYR A 120 -10.26 -7.27 8.10
N ASP A 121 -10.45 -8.33 8.88
CA ASP A 121 -11.45 -8.34 9.95
C ASP A 121 -10.84 -7.86 11.26
N ARG A 122 -11.68 -7.72 12.30
CA ARG A 122 -11.22 -7.26 13.62
C ARG A 122 -10.12 -8.16 14.21
N SER A 123 -10.26 -9.47 14.08
CA SER A 123 -9.36 -10.45 14.69
C SER A 123 -7.95 -10.38 14.07
N SER A 124 -7.89 -10.43 12.74
CA SER A 124 -6.64 -10.34 11.99
C SER A 124 -5.98 -8.96 12.12
N ALA A 125 -6.76 -7.88 12.24
CA ALA A 125 -6.21 -6.54 12.48
C ALA A 125 -5.53 -6.45 13.85
N ILE A 126 -6.20 -6.90 14.91
CA ILE A 126 -5.63 -6.94 16.27
C ILE A 126 -4.34 -7.77 16.28
N LYS A 127 -4.38 -8.96 15.69
CA LYS A 127 -3.20 -9.83 15.63
C LYS A 127 -2.01 -9.16 14.94
N THR A 128 -2.21 -8.52 13.78
CA THR A 128 -1.14 -7.82 13.05
C THR A 128 -0.50 -6.70 13.89
N LEU A 129 -1.30 -5.98 14.69
CA LEU A 129 -0.79 -4.93 15.58
C LEU A 129 -0.04 -5.51 16.79
N GLU A 130 -0.57 -6.59 17.39
CA GLU A 130 0.07 -7.29 18.52
C GLU A 130 1.41 -7.92 18.11
N ASP A 131 1.49 -8.49 16.91
CA ASP A 131 2.72 -9.06 16.34
C ASP A 131 3.71 -7.98 15.86
N ARG A 132 3.33 -6.68 15.91
CA ARG A 132 4.11 -5.53 15.44
C ARG A 132 4.49 -5.62 13.96
N GLU A 133 3.67 -6.27 13.15
CA GLU A 133 3.87 -6.35 11.70
C GLU A 133 3.50 -5.03 11.00
N ALA A 134 2.64 -4.22 11.61
CA ALA A 134 2.30 -2.87 11.18
C ALA A 134 1.95 -2.00 12.39
N ASP A 135 1.95 -0.68 12.23
CA ASP A 135 1.59 0.28 13.28
C ASP A 135 0.10 0.62 13.23
N LEU A 136 -0.50 0.59 12.03
CA LEU A 136 -1.90 0.92 11.79
C LEU A 136 -2.51 -0.05 10.77
N VAL A 137 -3.80 -0.36 10.91
CA VAL A 137 -4.59 -1.11 9.92
C VAL A 137 -5.66 -0.20 9.34
N ALA A 138 -5.69 -0.06 8.01
CA ALA A 138 -6.71 0.72 7.32
C ALA A 138 -7.82 -0.17 6.77
N PHE A 139 -9.07 0.26 7.01
CA PHE A 139 -10.28 -0.42 6.55
C PHE A 139 -10.91 0.37 5.40
N TRP A 140 -11.31 -0.33 4.34
CA TRP A 140 -12.17 0.24 3.32
C TRP A 140 -13.63 -0.06 3.66
N PRO A 141 -14.59 0.87 3.48
CA PRO A 141 -16.00 0.56 3.64
C PRO A 141 -16.39 -0.53 2.64
N LEU A 142 -16.59 -1.75 3.13
CA LEU A 142 -17.28 -2.79 2.39
C LEU A 142 -18.63 -2.22 1.96
N LEU A 143 -18.86 -2.11 0.64
CA LEU A 143 -20.20 -1.97 0.05
C LEU A 143 -21.11 -3.19 0.37
N HIS A 144 -20.60 -4.17 1.11
CA HIS A 144 -21.24 -5.40 1.56
C HIS A 144 -21.26 -5.56 3.09
N LEU A 145 -21.16 -4.48 3.86
CA LEU A 145 -21.69 -4.54 5.22
C LEU A 145 -23.21 -4.48 5.10
N GLU A 146 -23.85 -5.65 5.20
CA GLU A 146 -25.22 -5.75 5.70
C GLU A 146 -25.40 -4.74 6.86
N PRO A 147 -26.57 -4.09 7.00
CA PRO A 147 -26.79 -3.03 7.99
C PRO A 147 -26.74 -3.60 9.41
N GLY A 148 -25.54 -3.85 9.90
CA GLY A 148 -25.19 -4.22 11.26
C GLY A 148 -24.51 -3.05 11.96
N PRO A 149 -24.45 -3.08 13.30
CA PRO A 149 -24.04 -1.92 14.09
C PRO A 149 -22.63 -1.49 13.70
N ARG A 150 -22.51 -0.21 13.32
CA ARG A 150 -21.24 0.51 13.21
C ARG A 150 -20.70 0.66 14.62
N GLU A 151 -20.11 -0.40 15.15
CA GLU A 151 -19.35 -0.32 16.38
C GLU A 151 -18.09 0.47 16.07
N THR A 152 -18.08 1.72 16.53
CA THR A 152 -16.90 2.54 16.69
C THR A 152 -15.87 1.67 17.42
N LEU A 153 -14.73 1.39 16.79
CA LEU A 153 -13.57 0.82 17.47
C LEU A 153 -13.04 1.88 18.44
N GLU A 154 -13.67 2.00 19.61
CA GLU A 154 -13.18 2.84 20.69
C GLU A 154 -12.13 2.11 21.54
N ALA A 155 -10.88 2.52 21.31
CA ALA A 155 -9.86 2.89 22.29
C ALA A 155 -9.45 1.87 23.37
N GLY A 156 -8.54 0.99 22.98
CA GLY A 156 -7.43 0.52 23.84
C GLY A 156 -6.04 0.89 23.30
N CYS A 157 -5.91 1.17 22.00
CA CYS A 157 -4.67 1.66 21.39
C CYS A 157 -5.01 2.41 20.09
N VAL A 158 -4.27 3.47 19.81
CA VAL A 158 -4.54 4.53 18.81
C VAL A 158 -4.86 3.99 17.40
N THR A 159 -5.91 4.51 16.75
CA THR A 159 -5.98 4.61 15.26
C THR A 159 -7.09 5.56 14.82
N GLN A 160 -6.72 6.65 14.15
CA GLN A 160 -7.65 7.45 13.33
C GLN A 160 -8.01 6.64 12.07
N LEU A 161 -9.31 6.44 11.85
CA LEU A 161 -9.84 6.00 10.56
C LEU A 161 -9.59 7.09 9.50
N VAL A 162 -8.79 6.80 8.48
CA VAL A 162 -8.70 7.65 7.27
C VAL A 162 -9.80 7.21 6.29
N GLN A 163 -10.91 7.95 6.25
CA GLN A 163 -12.00 7.70 5.30
C GLN A 163 -11.69 8.33 3.93
N ALA A 164 -11.71 7.53 2.87
CA ALA A 164 -11.67 8.02 1.49
C ALA A 164 -13.11 8.09 0.94
N GLN A 165 -13.84 9.17 1.25
CA GLN A 165 -15.27 9.25 0.95
C GLN A 165 -15.66 9.75 -0.46
N HIS A 166 -14.76 10.15 -1.36
CA HIS A 166 -15.20 10.84 -2.60
C HIS A 166 -14.48 10.36 -3.87
N LEU A 167 -14.58 9.06 -4.20
CA LEU A 167 -13.85 8.52 -5.37
C LEU A 167 -14.67 8.29 -6.66
N LEU A 168 -15.99 8.49 -6.71
CA LEU A 168 -16.72 8.53 -7.99
C LEU A 168 -17.96 9.44 -7.90
N PRO A 169 -18.19 10.40 -8.82
CA PRO A 169 -19.50 11.01 -8.97
C PRO A 169 -20.49 9.92 -9.45
N PRO A 170 -21.78 9.97 -9.05
CA PRO A 170 -22.76 9.02 -9.53
C PRO A 170 -22.87 9.12 -11.05
N GLY A 171 -22.44 8.07 -11.74
CA GLY A 171 -22.72 7.89 -13.16
C GLY A 171 -24.24 7.83 -13.34
N ARG A 172 -24.78 8.72 -14.16
CA ARG A 172 -26.19 8.65 -14.55
C ARG A 172 -26.40 7.34 -15.29
N CYS A 173 -27.27 6.47 -14.79
CA CYS A 173 -27.86 5.43 -15.63
C CYS A 173 -28.55 6.13 -16.80
N GLY A 174 -28.09 5.81 -18.02
CA GLY A 174 -28.78 6.20 -19.24
C GLY A 174 -30.18 5.60 -19.28
N VAL A 175 -31.08 6.37 -19.88
CA VAL A 175 -32.50 6.11 -20.12
C VAL A 175 -32.72 4.88 -20.99
#